data_AF-A0A954L311-F1
#
_entry.id   AF-A0A954L311-F1
#
_cell.length_a   1.000
_cell.length_b   1.000
_cell.length_c   1.000
_cell.angle_alpha   90.00
_cell.angle_beta   90.00
_cell.angle_gamma   90.00
#
_symmetry.space_group_name_H-M   'P 1'
#
loop_
_entity.id
_entity.type
_entity.pdbx_description
1 polymer ?
#
loop_
_entity_poly.entity_id
_entity_poly.type
_entity_poly.pdbx_seq_one_letter_code
_entity_poly.pdbx_strand_id
1 'polypeptide(L)' 'STAVLDAIRRLQPQLTVCGHIYASAGRSEMIGRTPVVNAGPKGMIWTLES' A
#
# COMPACT_ATOMS: atom_id res chain seq x y z
N SER A 1 -11.87 1.41 -0.80
CA SER A 1 -12.20 2.82 -1.09
C SER A 1 -11.89 3.10 -2.54
N THR A 2 -12.89 3.51 -3.33
CA THR A 2 -12.74 3.80 -4.76
C THR A 2 -11.87 5.04 -5.00
N ALA A 3 -12.07 6.12 -4.23
CA ALA A 3 -11.27 7.34 -4.36
C ALA A 3 -9.77 7.13 -4.12
N VAL A 4 -9.40 6.27 -3.16
CA VAL A 4 -7.99 5.93 -2.90
C VAL A 4 -7.40 5.12 -4.05
N LEU A 5 -8.16 4.16 -4.58
CA LEU A 5 -7.72 3.36 -5.74
C LEU A 5 -7.48 4.25 -6.97
N ASP A 6 -8.39 5.19 -7.25
CA ASP A 6 -8.26 6.11 -8.38
C ASP A 6 -7.06 7.05 -8.20
N ALA A 7 -6.82 7.51 -6.97
CA ALA A 7 -5.64 8.32 -6.65
C ALA A 7 -4.34 7.54 -6.89
N ILE A 8 -4.26 6.28 -6.45
CA ILE A 8 -3.09 5.41 -6.69
C ILE A 8 -2.86 5.22 -8.19
N ARG A 9 -3.92 4.93 -8.95
CA ARG A 9 -3.83 4.77 -10.41
C ARG A 9 -3.37 6.03 -11.13
N ARG A 10 -3.83 7.21 -10.71
CA ARG A 10 -3.47 8.49 -11.32
C ARG A 10 -2.07 8.97 -10.95
N LEU A 11 -1.73 8.92 -9.67
CA LEU A 11 -0.50 9.51 -9.14
C LEU A 11 0.67 8.54 -9.19
N GLN A 12 0.38 7.23 -9.16
CA GLN A 12 1.38 6.16 -9.18
C GLN A 12 2.54 6.42 -8.19
N PRO A 13 2.25 6.57 -6.89
CA PRO A 13 3.27 6.87 -5.87
C PRO A 13 4.26 5.72 -5.71
N GLN A 14 5.43 5.99 -5.11
CA GLN A 14 6.46 4.97 -4.87
C GLN A 14 6.02 3.91 -3.84
N LEU A 15 5.09 4.24 -2.94
CA LEU A 15 4.53 3.34 -1.95
C LEU A 15 3.18 3.85 -1.47
N THR A 16 2.22 2.94 -1.27
CA THR A 16 0.99 3.22 -0.53
C THR A 16 0.94 2.33 0.70
N VAL A 17 0.73 2.92 1.88
CA VAL A 17 0.59 2.18 3.15
C VAL A 17 -0.86 2.26 3.62
N CYS A 18 -1.44 1.13 3.99
CA CYS A 18 -2.79 1.06 4.56
C CYS A 18 -2.82 0.17 5.81
N GLY A 19 -3.99 0.13 6.44
CA GLY A 19 -4.26 -0.67 7.63
C GLY A 19 -5.74 -1.04 7.71
N HIS A 20 -6.25 -1.21 8.93
CA HIS A 20 -7.67 -1.43 9.26
C HIS A 20 -8.24 -2.83 8.92
N ILE A 21 -7.86 -3.44 7.80
CA ILE A 21 -8.30 -4.81 7.46
C ILE A 21 -7.32 -5.82 8.09
N TYR A 22 -7.69 -6.37 9.26
CA TYR A 22 -6.86 -7.33 10.01
C TYR A 22 -6.52 -8.59 9.19
N ALA A 23 -7.46 -9.10 8.39
CA ALA A 23 -7.26 -10.30 7.56
C ALA A 23 -6.16 -10.14 6.49
N SER A 24 -5.81 -8.90 6.16
CA SER A 24 -4.79 -8.58 5.16
C SER A 24 -3.53 -7.97 5.78
N ALA A 25 -3.38 -8.00 7.11
CA ALA A 25 -2.19 -7.50 7.78
C ALA A 25 -0.92 -8.24 7.28
N GLY A 26 0.13 -7.49 6.97
CA GLY A 26 1.39 -8.02 6.46
C GLY A 26 1.37 -8.41 4.98
N ARG A 27 0.27 -8.16 4.25
CA ARG A 27 0.19 -8.42 2.80
C ARG A 27 0.54 -7.19 1.99
N SER A 28 1.10 -7.43 0.82
CA SER A 28 1.36 -6.42 -0.21
C SER A 28 0.74 -6.84 -1.53
N GLU A 29 0.33 -5.85 -2.31
CA GLU A 29 -0.20 -6.00 -3.66
C GLU A 29 0.37 -4.91 -4.57
N MET A 30 0.29 -5.09 -5.88
CA MET A 30 0.79 -4.11 -6.85
C MET A 30 -0.37 -3.45 -7.59
N ILE A 31 -0.35 -2.12 -7.68
CA ILE A 31 -1.29 -1.34 -8.51
C ILE A 31 -0.49 -0.47 -9.48
N GLY A 32 -0.36 -0.94 -10.72
CA GLY A 32 0.56 -0.33 -11.69
C GLY A 32 2.00 -0.49 -11.20
N ARG A 33 2.72 0.63 -10.97
CA ARG A 33 4.06 0.62 -10.37
C ARG A 33 4.07 0.79 -8.85
N THR A 34 2.91 0.98 -8.24
CA THR A 34 2.80 1.29 -6.81
C THR A 34 2.63 0.03 -5.99
N PRO A 35 3.59 -0.35 -5.14
CA PRO A 35 3.36 -1.33 -4.10
C PRO A 35 2.37 -0.75 -3.06
N VAL A 36 1.33 -1.51 -2.76
CA VAL A 36 0.34 -1.21 -1.73
C VAL A 36 0.53 -2.21 -0.60
N VAL A 37 0.87 -1.73 0.59
CA VAL A 37 1.22 -2.57 1.73
C VAL A 37 0.26 -2.33 2.90
N ASN A 38 -0.24 -3.41 3.49
CA ASN A 38 -0.97 -3.33 4.75
C ASN A 38 0.00 -3.63 5.89
N ALA A 39 0.48 -2.57 6.56
CA ALA A 39 1.49 -2.70 7.61
C ALA A 39 0.97 -3.44 8.86
N GLY A 40 -0.35 -3.48 9.05
CA GLY A 40 -0.96 -4.07 10.24
C GLY A 40 -0.52 -3.40 11.56
N PRO A 41 -0.97 -3.92 12.71
CA PRO A 41 -0.66 -3.33 14.01
C PRO A 41 0.80 -3.50 14.45
N LYS A 42 1.51 -4.49 13.90
CA LYS A 42 2.94 -4.71 14.20
C LYS A 42 3.87 -3.78 13.41
N GLY A 43 3.33 -3.08 12.40
CA GLY A 43 4.13 -2.31 11.46
C GLY A 43 4.99 -3.19 10.55
N MET A 44 5.69 -2.53 9.63
CA MET A 44 6.64 -3.17 8.73
C MET A 44 7.80 -2.21 8.43
N ILE A 45 8.98 -2.78 8.18
CA ILE A 45 10.11 -2.02 7.65
C ILE A 45 10.06 -2.13 6.12
N TRP A 46 10.11 -0.99 5.44
CA TRP A 46 10.13 -0.92 3.99
C TRP A 46 11.24 0.03 3.55
N THR A 47 12.04 -0.41 2.60
CA THR A 47 13.11 0.40 1.99
C THR A 47 12.65 0.87 0.62
N LEU A 48 12.75 2.17 0.36
CA LEU A 48 12.53 2.74 -0.95
C LEU A 48 13.87 2.91 -1.64
N GLU A 49 14.02 2.27 -2.79
CA GLU A 49 15.15 2.52 -3.68
C GLU A 49 14.74 3.61 -4.68
N SER A 50 15.64 4.54 -4.94
CA SER A 50 15.42 5.73 -5.78
C SER A 50 15.83 5.46 -7.22
#